data_AF-A0A7C6UGC2-F1
#
_entry.id   AF-A0A7C6UGC2-F1
#
_cell.length_a   1.000
_cell.length_b   1.000
_cell.length_c   1.000
_cell.angle_alpha   90.00
_cell.angle_beta   90.00
_cell.angle_gamma   90.00
#
_symmetry.space_group_name_H-M   'P 1'
#
loop_
_entity.id
_entity.type
_entity.pdbx_description
1 polymer ?
#
loop_
_entity_poly.entity_id
_entity_poly.type
_entity_poly.pdbx_seq_one_letter_code
_entity_poly.pdbx_strand_id
1 'polypeptide(L)'
;MKSIAIIMTIAMMATSVVANDIKENTSHAQWLTSCYEEILTIKPGMERKDLDSLFTPDGGISFRMAQTFLYKKANIIKIHVRFHMPDNTDLSAPYDPHDLIESVSYPFLEYPTGD
;
A
#
# COMPACT_ATOMS: atom_id res chain seq x y z
N MET A 1 -42.25 30.13 19.45
CA MET A 1 -41.94 28.71 19.74
C MET A 1 -41.62 27.89 18.48
N LYS A 2 -42.45 27.89 17.43
CA LYS A 2 -42.18 27.13 16.18
C LYS A 2 -40.84 27.47 15.50
N SER A 3 -40.46 28.75 15.44
CA SER A 3 -39.20 29.18 14.80
C SER A 3 -37.93 28.78 15.58
N ILE A 4 -38.00 28.69 16.90
CA ILE A 4 -36.88 28.25 17.75
C ILE A 4 -36.62 26.75 17.55
N ALA A 5 -37.69 25.95 17.47
CA ALA A 5 -37.59 24.52 17.20
C ALA A 5 -36.96 24.23 15.83
N ILE A 6 -37.34 24.99 14.79
CA ILE A 6 -36.78 24.83 13.44
C ILE A 6 -35.28 25.14 13.42
N ILE A 7 -34.83 26.21 14.08
CA ILE A 7 -33.40 26.57 14.14
C ILE A 7 -32.60 25.50 14.91
N MET A 8 -33.13 24.96 16.01
CA MET A 8 -32.48 23.86 16.74
C MET A 8 -32.33 22.60 15.88
N THR A 9 -33.34 22.25 15.09
CA THR A 9 -33.26 21.06 14.21
C THR A 9 -32.21 21.23 13.12
N ILE A 10 -32.12 22.40 12.50
CA ILE A 10 -31.10 22.70 11.48
C ILE A 10 -29.69 22.65 12.09
N ALA A 11 -29.52 23.22 13.29
CA ALA A 11 -28.24 23.17 14.01
C ALA A 11 -27.82 21.74 14.37
N MET A 12 -28.75 20.88 14.81
CA MET A 12 -28.50 19.46 15.08
C MET A 12 -28.14 18.65 13.83
N MET A 13 -28.76 18.93 12.68
CA MET A 13 -28.42 18.27 11.43
C MET A 13 -27.01 18.68 10.97
N ALA A 14 -26.66 19.97 11.06
CA ALA A 14 -25.34 20.46 10.68
C ALA A 14 -24.20 19.85 11.52
N THR A 15 -24.40 19.69 12.84
CA THR A 15 -23.39 19.07 13.71
C THR A 15 -23.20 17.58 13.41
N SER A 16 -24.29 16.88 13.10
CA SER A 16 -24.24 15.44 12.76
C SER A 16 -23.49 15.19 11.46
N VAL A 17 -23.70 16.03 10.44
CA VAL A 17 -22.99 15.94 9.15
C VAL A 17 -21.50 16.17 9.34
N VAL A 18 -21.11 17.27 10.02
CA VAL A 18 -19.69 17.59 10.28
C VAL A 18 -19.00 16.51 11.12
N ALA A 19 -19.66 15.97 12.14
CA ALA A 19 -19.11 14.89 12.95
C ALA A 19 -18.89 13.61 12.14
N ASN A 20 -19.77 13.30 11.19
CA ASN A 20 -19.62 12.15 10.31
C ASN A 20 -18.48 12.35 9.30
N ASP A 21 -18.36 13.54 8.70
CA ASP A 21 -17.24 13.90 7.81
C ASP A 21 -15.89 13.81 8.52
N ILE A 22 -15.78 14.31 9.75
CA ILE A 22 -14.55 14.23 10.54
C ILE A 22 -14.23 12.77 10.87
N LYS A 23 -15.23 11.99 11.27
CA LYS A 23 -15.06 10.57 11.60
C LYS A 23 -14.60 9.76 10.39
N GLU A 24 -15.22 9.95 9.22
CA GLU A 24 -14.82 9.27 7.99
C GLU A 24 -13.44 9.72 7.51
N ASN A 25 -13.11 11.00 7.55
CA ASN A 25 -11.76 11.44 7.16
C ASN A 25 -10.68 10.88 8.09
N THR A 26 -10.97 10.79 9.39
CA THR A 26 -10.05 10.20 10.37
C THR A 26 -9.88 8.69 10.13
N SER A 27 -10.95 7.97 9.75
CA SER A 27 -10.87 6.54 9.49
C SER A 27 -10.07 6.20 8.24
N HIS A 28 -10.16 7.01 7.17
CA HIS A 28 -9.36 6.81 5.96
C HIS A 28 -7.87 7.08 6.22
N ALA A 29 -7.55 8.13 6.98
CA ALA A 29 -6.18 8.41 7.39
C ALA A 29 -5.60 7.26 8.23
N GLN A 30 -6.36 6.77 9.22
CA GLN A 30 -5.97 5.62 10.05
C GLN A 30 -5.75 4.36 9.22
N TRP A 31 -6.67 4.06 8.30
CA TRP A 31 -6.53 2.92 7.39
C TRP A 31 -5.27 3.04 6.53
N LEU A 32 -5.00 4.22 5.97
CA LEU A 32 -3.81 4.44 5.16
C LEU A 32 -2.53 4.30 6.00
N THR A 33 -2.52 4.80 7.24
CA THR A 33 -1.42 4.59 8.18
C THR A 33 -1.19 3.10 8.45
N SER A 34 -2.24 2.32 8.70
CA SER A 34 -2.11 0.87 8.91
C SER A 34 -1.57 0.15 7.66
N CYS A 35 -2.02 0.54 6.46
CA CYS A 35 -1.44 0.03 5.21
C CYS A 35 0.05 0.35 5.11
N TYR A 36 0.45 1.58 5.44
CA TYR A 36 1.84 2.02 5.42
C TYR A 36 2.70 1.21 6.40
N GLU A 37 2.24 1.05 7.64
CA GLU A 37 2.92 0.26 8.68
C GLU A 37 3.07 -1.22 8.30
N GLU A 38 2.04 -1.82 7.70
CA GLU A 38 2.06 -3.20 7.22
C GLU A 38 3.05 -3.38 6.08
N ILE A 39 3.10 -2.47 5.10
CA ILE A 39 4.09 -2.54 4.03
C ILE A 39 5.51 -2.42 4.59
N LEU A 40 5.72 -1.58 5.61
CA LEU A 40 7.02 -1.42 6.24
C LEU A 40 7.51 -2.68 6.96
N THR A 41 6.72 -3.75 7.13
CA THR A 41 7.23 -5.02 7.68
C THR A 41 8.16 -5.74 6.72
N ILE A 42 8.11 -5.44 5.42
CA ILE A 42 9.07 -5.95 4.43
C ILE A 42 10.40 -5.23 4.60
N LYS A 43 11.49 -6.00 4.77
CA LYS A 43 12.82 -5.47 5.06
C LYS A 43 13.89 -6.10 4.16
N PRO A 44 15.03 -5.41 3.96
CA PRO A 44 16.22 -6.02 3.39
C PRO A 44 16.63 -7.30 4.13
N GLY A 45 17.10 -8.29 3.37
CA GLY A 45 17.49 -9.62 3.86
C GLY A 45 16.36 -10.65 3.89
N MET A 46 15.10 -10.26 3.69
CA MET A 46 14.00 -11.21 3.45
C MET A 46 14.11 -11.83 2.07
N GLU A 47 13.46 -12.97 1.86
CA GLU A 47 13.42 -13.63 0.55
C GLU A 47 12.33 -13.01 -0.33
N ARG A 48 12.53 -13.07 -1.65
CA ARG A 48 11.56 -12.56 -2.63
C ARG A 48 10.16 -13.16 -2.44
N LYS A 49 10.07 -14.45 -2.11
CA LYS A 49 8.80 -15.13 -1.81
C LYS A 49 8.03 -14.52 -0.63
N ASP A 50 8.70 -13.83 0.29
CA ASP A 50 8.03 -13.23 1.45
C ASP A 50 7.13 -12.06 1.03
N LEU A 51 7.42 -11.43 -0.12
CA LEU A 51 6.59 -10.39 -0.73
C LEU A 51 5.20 -10.92 -1.12
N ASP A 52 5.08 -12.20 -1.48
CA ASP A 52 3.84 -12.80 -1.98
C ASP A 52 2.70 -12.75 -0.93
N SER A 53 3.01 -12.53 0.34
CA SER A 53 2.01 -12.36 1.39
C SER A 53 1.21 -11.04 1.24
N LEU A 54 1.89 -9.96 0.86
CA LEU A 54 1.35 -8.59 0.85
C LEU A 54 1.25 -7.98 -0.54
N PHE A 55 2.01 -8.52 -1.50
CA PHE A 55 2.23 -7.91 -2.79
C PHE A 55 1.98 -8.82 -3.97
N THR A 56 1.61 -8.21 -5.09
CA THR A 56 1.58 -8.86 -6.40
C THR A 56 2.56 -8.09 -7.31
N PRO A 57 3.33 -8.77 -8.17
CA PRO A 57 4.08 -8.11 -9.24
C PRO A 57 3.23 -7.08 -10.00
N ASP A 58 3.79 -5.88 -10.19
CA ASP A 58 3.21 -4.92 -11.15
C ASP A 58 3.44 -5.45 -12.57
N GLY A 59 2.44 -5.29 -13.44
CA GLY A 59 2.55 -5.67 -14.85
C GLY A 59 3.63 -4.83 -15.55
N GLY A 60 4.18 -5.33 -16.65
CA GLY A 60 5.18 -4.63 -17.46
C GLY A 60 6.61 -5.17 -17.33
N ILE A 61 7.59 -4.32 -17.62
CA ILE A 61 9.01 -4.71 -17.67
C ILE A 61 9.53 -4.97 -16.25
N SER A 62 9.82 -6.25 -15.97
CA SER A 62 10.47 -6.67 -14.74
C SER A 62 11.84 -7.28 -15.04
N PHE A 63 12.82 -6.94 -14.22
CA PHE A 63 14.13 -7.58 -14.22
C PHE A 63 14.26 -8.41 -12.96
N ARG A 64 15.03 -9.51 -13.00
CA ARG A 64 15.23 -10.35 -11.81
C ARG A 64 15.70 -9.53 -10.59
N MET A 65 16.62 -8.59 -10.82
CA MET A 65 17.25 -7.75 -9.79
C MET A 65 16.44 -6.51 -9.42
N ALA A 66 15.40 -6.16 -10.17
CA ALA A 66 14.59 -4.97 -9.91
C ALA A 66 13.17 -5.16 -10.42
N GLN A 67 12.19 -5.05 -9.52
CA GLN A 67 10.79 -5.20 -9.86
C GLN A 67 9.90 -4.27 -9.02
N THR A 68 8.82 -3.81 -9.65
CA THR A 68 7.74 -3.05 -9.00
C THR A 68 6.67 -4.01 -8.50
N PHE A 69 6.14 -3.73 -7.32
CA PHE A 69 5.10 -4.55 -6.69
C PHE A 69 3.92 -3.67 -6.27
N LEU A 70 2.72 -4.21 -6.44
CA LEU A 70 1.44 -3.63 -6.06
C LEU A 70 0.99 -4.19 -4.71
N TYR A 71 0.59 -3.32 -3.79
CA TYR A 71 0.05 -3.75 -2.51
C TYR A 71 -1.35 -4.35 -2.68
N LYS A 72 -1.55 -5.60 -2.26
CA LYS A 72 -2.77 -6.37 -2.54
C LYS A 72 -4.06 -5.75 -2.03
N LYS A 73 -4.02 -5.03 -0.90
CA LYS A 73 -5.22 -4.39 -0.33
C LYS A 73 -5.57 -3.07 -1.03
N ALA A 74 -4.61 -2.48 -1.75
CA ALA A 74 -4.80 -1.24 -2.49
C ALA A 74 -3.76 -1.14 -3.62
N ASN A 75 -4.14 -1.61 -4.82
CA ASN A 75 -3.22 -1.71 -5.97
C ASN A 75 -2.63 -0.37 -6.46
N ILE A 76 -3.13 0.76 -5.97
CA ILE A 76 -2.54 2.09 -6.22
C ILE A 76 -1.29 2.35 -5.38
N ILE A 77 -1.05 1.57 -4.32
CA ILE A 77 0.15 1.68 -3.49
C ILE A 77 1.19 0.73 -4.07
N LYS A 78 2.32 1.29 -4.48
CA LYS A 78 3.43 0.56 -5.07
C LYS A 78 4.70 0.64 -4.21
N ILE A 79 5.57 -0.33 -4.40
CA ILE A 79 6.97 -0.31 -3.94
C ILE A 79 7.90 -0.74 -5.08
N HIS A 80 9.10 -0.17 -5.08
CA HIS A 80 10.22 -0.67 -5.88
C HIS A 80 11.09 -1.54 -5.00
N VAL A 81 11.39 -2.75 -5.48
CA VAL A 81 12.25 -3.71 -4.78
C VAL A 81 13.45 -4.00 -5.66
N ARG A 82 14.64 -3.88 -5.07
CA ARG A 82 15.86 -4.46 -5.65
C ARG A 82 16.22 -5.73 -4.92
N PHE A 83 16.74 -6.67 -5.68
CA PHE A 83 17.17 -7.97 -5.20
C PHE A 83 18.66 -8.17 -5.47
N HIS A 84 19.29 -8.98 -4.64
CA HIS A 84 20.58 -9.56 -4.96
C HIS A 84 20.48 -11.09 -4.94
N MET A 85 21.28 -11.71 -5.78
CA MET A 85 21.39 -13.17 -5.84
C MET A 85 22.24 -13.65 -4.65
N PRO A 86 21.87 -14.74 -3.97
CA PRO A 86 22.77 -15.46 -3.08
C PRO A 86 23.97 -16.03 -3.84
N ASP A 87 25.06 -16.34 -3.13
CA ASP A 87 26.22 -17.02 -3.72
C ASP A 87 25.82 -18.39 -4.29
N ASN A 88 26.42 -18.79 -5.42
CA ASN A 88 26.16 -20.05 -6.15
C ASN A 88 24.75 -20.20 -6.77
N THR A 89 24.03 -19.10 -6.95
CA THR A 89 22.72 -19.13 -7.62
C THR A 89 22.87 -19.28 -9.14
N ASP A 90 21.92 -19.96 -9.78
CA ASP A 90 21.85 -20.05 -11.24
C ASP A 90 21.59 -18.66 -11.85
N LEU A 91 22.60 -18.13 -12.54
CA LEU A 91 22.57 -16.81 -13.18
C LEU A 91 21.66 -16.76 -14.41
N SER A 92 21.28 -17.92 -14.97
CA SER A 92 20.44 -18.00 -16.17
C SER A 92 18.94 -17.94 -15.86
N ALA A 93 18.55 -18.19 -14.60
CA ALA A 93 17.16 -18.12 -14.19
C ALA A 93 16.66 -16.65 -14.18
N PRO A 94 15.52 -16.33 -14.84
CA PRO A 94 14.97 -14.98 -14.87
C PRO A 94 14.26 -14.60 -13.56
N TYR A 95 14.02 -15.56 -12.67
CA TYR A 95 13.37 -15.39 -11.37
C TYR A 95 13.86 -16.47 -10.42
N ASP A 96 14.08 -16.11 -9.15
CA ASP A 96 14.31 -17.05 -8.06
C ASP A 96 13.54 -16.58 -6.81
N PRO A 97 12.70 -17.43 -6.21
CA PRO A 97 11.98 -17.08 -4.97
C PRO A 97 12.91 -16.84 -3.77
N HIS A 98 14.14 -17.33 -3.82
CA HIS A 98 15.18 -17.19 -2.79
C HIS A 98 16.12 -16.00 -3.03
N ASP A 99 15.89 -15.22 -4.08
CA ASP A 99 16.55 -13.92 -4.24
C ASP A 99 16.31 -13.07 -2.98
N LEU A 100 17.36 -12.43 -2.47
CA LEU A 100 17.27 -11.65 -1.23
C LEU A 100 16.94 -10.19 -1.55
N ILE A 101 16.04 -9.61 -0.76
CA ILE A 101 15.70 -8.20 -0.85
C ILE A 101 16.94 -7.39 -0.45
N GLU A 102 17.49 -6.65 -1.41
CA GLU A 102 18.59 -5.71 -1.18
C GLU A 102 18.05 -4.38 -0.66
N SER A 103 16.98 -3.88 -1.26
CA SER A 103 16.35 -2.63 -0.84
C SER A 103 14.88 -2.55 -1.25
N VAL A 104 14.13 -1.77 -0.48
CA VAL A 104 12.71 -1.51 -0.70
C VAL A 104 12.51 0.01 -0.61
N SER A 105 11.81 0.59 -1.59
CA SER A 105 11.41 2.00 -1.50
C SER A 105 10.39 2.22 -0.39
N TYR A 106 10.23 3.48 0.04
CA TYR A 106 9.00 3.83 0.75
C TYR A 106 7.77 3.56 -0.15
N PRO A 107 6.61 3.21 0.43
CA PRO A 107 5.36 3.09 -0.32
C PRO A 107 5.01 4.42 -0.99
N PHE A 108 4.62 4.36 -2.25
CA PHE A 108 4.18 5.54 -3.01
C PHE A 108 2.89 5.24 -3.78
N LEU A 109 2.20 6.31 -4.18
CA LEU A 109 0.95 6.20 -4.92
C LEU A 109 1.20 6.36 -6.42
N GLU A 110 0.73 5.40 -7.19
CA GLU A 110 0.76 5.43 -8.65
C GLU A 110 -0.37 4.56 -9.20
N TYR A 111 -1.02 4.98 -10.28
CA TYR A 111 -2.02 4.14 -10.92
C TYR A 111 -1.39 2.84 -11.43
N PRO A 112 -2.07 1.69 -11.32
CA PRO A 112 -1.63 0.45 -11.95
C PRO A 112 -1.45 0.70 -13.45
N THR A 113 -0.26 0.41 -13.97
CA THR A 113 -0.03 0.35 -15.41
C THR A 113 -0.69 -0.94 -15.88
N GLY A 114 -1.91 -0.78 -16.41
CA GLY A 114 -2.62 -1.88 -17.04
C GLY A 114 -2.02 -2.12 -18.42
N ASP A 115 -1.50 -3.32 -18.61
CA ASP A 115 -1.20 -3.90 -19.92
C ASP A 115 -2.29 -4.93 -20.24
#